data_AF-A0A533R8A3-F1
#
_entry.id   AF-A0A533R8A3-F1
#
_cell.length_a   1.000
_cell.length_b   1.000
_cell.length_c   1.000
_cell.angle_alpha   90.00
_cell.angle_beta   90.00
_cell.angle_gamma   90.00
#
_symmetry.space_group_name_H-M   'P 1'
#
loop_
_entity.id
_entity.type
_entity.pdbx_description
1 polymer ?
#
loop_
_entity_poly.entity_id
_entity_poly.type
_entity_poly.pdbx_seq_one_letter_code
_entity_poly.pdbx_strand_id
1 'polypeptide(L)'
;MALPATIYKATLALSDLDRGCYETLTATVARHPSETEERLAARLLAYALFFEEELTFTRGLCAGDEPELWVKGGDGRVRLWVEVGLPDSERLVKASRHSERVALLACGRAFTTWEQQHLPKLARLANLTVIG
;
A
#
# COMPACT_ATOMS: atom_id res chain seq x y z
N MET A 1 14.67 7.57 -23.80
CA MET A 1 14.27 8.55 -22.77
C MET A 1 13.10 7.96 -22.00
N ALA A 2 13.11 7.97 -20.66
CA ALA A 2 12.00 7.47 -19.86
C ALA A 2 10.78 8.39 -20.05
N LEU A 3 9.59 7.82 -20.25
CA LEU A 3 8.35 8.58 -20.34
C LEU A 3 8.10 9.30 -18.99
N PRO A 4 7.64 10.56 -18.99
CA PRO A 4 7.36 11.30 -17.76
C PRO A 4 6.16 10.68 -17.03
N ALA A 5 6.18 10.73 -15.70
CA ALA A 5 5.03 10.34 -14.89
C ALA A 5 3.84 11.29 -15.11
N THR A 6 2.63 10.76 -15.08
CA THR A 6 1.40 11.56 -15.09
C THR A 6 0.99 11.90 -13.66
N ILE A 7 0.71 13.18 -13.37
CA ILE A 7 0.28 13.61 -12.04
C ILE A 7 -1.24 13.60 -11.95
N TYR A 8 -1.78 12.89 -10.96
CA TYR A 8 -3.19 12.87 -10.62
C TYR A 8 -3.41 13.61 -9.30
N LYS A 9 -4.51 14.37 -9.22
CA LYS A 9 -5.03 14.94 -7.99
C LYS A 9 -6.34 14.26 -7.67
N ALA A 10 -6.43 13.66 -6.49
CA ALA A 10 -7.60 12.94 -6.03
C ALA A 10 -8.11 13.55 -4.72
N THR A 11 -9.43 13.65 -4.60
CA THR A 11 -10.12 13.98 -3.36
C THR A 11 -11.04 12.82 -3.02
N LEU A 12 -10.91 12.27 -1.81
CA LEU A 12 -11.70 11.14 -1.32
C LEU A 12 -12.49 11.59 -0.10
N ALA A 13 -13.81 11.49 -0.15
CA ALA A 13 -14.65 11.61 1.03
C ALA A 13 -14.69 10.24 1.73
N LEU A 14 -14.01 10.12 2.87
CA LEU A 14 -13.96 8.92 3.69
C LEU A 14 -15.05 8.98 4.76
N SER A 15 -15.85 7.92 4.85
CA SER A 15 -16.83 7.71 5.92
C SER A 15 -16.72 6.26 6.38
N ASP A 16 -15.78 6.02 7.28
CA ASP A 16 -15.51 4.71 7.89
C ASP A 16 -16.29 4.62 9.21
N LEU A 17 -17.42 3.90 9.17
CA LEU A 17 -18.30 3.72 10.32
C LEU A 17 -17.68 2.84 11.41
N ASP A 18 -16.83 1.89 11.02
CA ASP A 18 -16.20 0.94 11.95
C ASP A 18 -15.17 1.66 12.83
N ARG A 19 -14.47 2.66 12.27
CA ARG A 19 -13.50 3.50 12.98
C ARG A 19 -14.08 4.83 13.48
N GLY A 20 -15.31 5.17 13.09
CA GLY A 20 -15.91 6.48 13.34
C GLY A 20 -15.11 7.62 12.68
N CYS A 21 -14.49 7.36 11.53
CA CYS A 21 -13.61 8.29 10.83
C CYS A 21 -14.35 8.93 9.65
N TYR A 22 -14.40 10.27 9.64
CA TYR A 22 -15.09 11.05 8.62
C TYR A 22 -14.17 12.16 8.12
N GLU A 23 -13.46 11.90 7.03
CA GLU A 23 -12.38 12.75 6.56
C GLU A 23 -12.53 13.09 5.08
N THR A 24 -12.00 14.23 4.66
CA THR A 24 -11.81 14.53 3.24
C THR A 24 -10.32 14.45 2.91
N LEU A 25 -9.91 13.32 2.35
CA LEU A 25 -8.52 13.07 2.01
C LEU A 25 -8.18 13.73 0.68
N THR A 26 -7.01 14.38 0.61
CA THR A 26 -6.50 14.94 -0.65
C THR A 26 -5.14 14.34 -0.95
N ALA A 27 -4.96 13.83 -2.16
CA ALA A 27 -3.73 13.18 -2.59
C ALA A 27 -3.28 13.74 -3.94
N THR A 28 -1.98 14.01 -4.05
CA THR A 28 -1.31 14.25 -5.33
C THR A 28 -0.39 13.07 -5.60
N VAL A 29 -0.71 12.27 -6.62
CA VAL A 29 -0.05 10.99 -6.88
C VAL A 29 0.59 11.02 -8.26
N ALA A 30 1.85 10.62 -8.34
CA ALA A 30 2.51 10.37 -9.61
C ALA A 30 2.22 8.94 -10.07
N ARG A 31 1.75 8.79 -11.30
CA ARG A 31 1.58 7.51 -12.00
C ARG A 31 2.74 7.30 -12.94
N HIS A 32 3.54 6.27 -12.69
CA HIS A 32 4.62 5.88 -13.60
C HIS A 32 4.02 5.34 -14.92
N PRO A 33 4.67 5.52 -16.08
CA PRO A 33 4.17 5.00 -17.36
C PRO A 33 3.91 3.49 -17.40
N SER A 34 4.62 2.70 -16.57
CA SER A 34 4.39 1.26 -16.44
C SER A 34 3.28 0.89 -15.46
N GLU A 35 2.73 1.87 -14.73
CA GLU A 35 1.62 1.64 -13.81
C GLU A 35 0.29 1.72 -14.57
N THR A 36 -0.59 0.74 -14.36
CA THR A 36 -1.94 0.75 -14.92
C THR A 36 -2.88 1.62 -14.09
N GLU A 37 -4.01 2.03 -14.67
CA GLU A 37 -5.01 2.84 -13.96
C GLU A 37 -5.68 2.06 -12.83
N GLU A 38 -5.88 0.77 -13.01
CA GLU A 38 -6.41 -0.12 -11.97
C GLU A 38 -5.47 -0.19 -10.77
N ARG A 39 -4.15 -0.21 -11.00
CA ARG A 39 -3.17 -0.18 -9.93
C ARG A 39 -3.17 1.17 -9.22
N LEU A 40 -3.24 2.29 -9.95
CA LEU A 40 -3.38 3.62 -9.34
C LEU A 40 -4.66 3.69 -8.47
N ALA A 41 -5.79 3.20 -8.97
CA ALA A 41 -7.04 3.13 -8.23
C ALA A 41 -6.91 2.26 -6.97
N ALA A 42 -6.23 1.11 -7.06
CA ALA A 42 -5.95 0.26 -5.90
C ALA A 42 -5.08 0.97 -4.86
N ARG A 43 -4.10 1.80 -5.24
CA ARG A 43 -3.34 2.63 -4.29
C ARG A 43 -4.20 3.68 -3.59
N LEU A 44 -5.12 4.32 -4.31
CA LEU A 44 -6.08 5.27 -3.72
C LEU A 44 -7.06 4.56 -2.77
N LEU A 45 -7.50 3.33 -3.11
CA LEU A 45 -8.31 2.51 -2.21
C LEU A 45 -7.53 2.10 -0.96
N ALA A 46 -6.28 1.67 -1.10
CA ALA A 46 -5.41 1.36 0.03
C ALA A 46 -5.19 2.59 0.93
N TYR A 47 -5.07 3.79 0.34
CA TYR A 47 -4.98 5.04 1.08
C TYR A 47 -6.20 5.28 1.98
N ALA A 48 -7.41 5.05 1.44
CA ALA A 48 -8.64 5.16 2.21
C ALA A 48 -8.80 4.05 3.26
N LEU A 49 -8.57 2.79 2.86
CA LEU A 49 -8.75 1.61 3.73
C LEU A 49 -7.78 1.60 4.90
N PHE A 50 -6.53 2.01 4.69
CA PHE A 50 -5.52 2.02 5.72
C PHE A 50 -5.27 3.42 6.27
N PHE A 51 -6.20 4.35 6.05
CA PHE A 51 -6.05 5.73 6.47
C PHE A 51 -5.75 5.82 7.98
N GLU A 52 -4.67 6.52 8.26
CA GLU A 52 -4.30 7.05 9.57
C GLU A 52 -3.51 8.36 9.32
N GLU A 53 -3.35 9.19 10.35
CA GLU A 53 -2.61 10.44 10.23
C GLU A 53 -1.19 10.20 9.67
N GLU A 54 -0.69 11.13 8.86
CA GLU A 54 0.64 11.08 8.23
C GLU A 54 0.85 9.97 7.18
N LEU A 55 -0.20 9.23 6.79
CA LEU A 55 -0.10 8.26 5.70
C LEU A 55 0.21 8.98 4.38
N THR A 56 1.32 8.60 3.74
CA THR A 56 1.83 9.26 2.54
C THR A 56 2.18 8.27 1.44
N PHE A 57 1.93 8.65 0.19
CA PHE A 57 2.39 7.92 -0.99
C PHE A 57 3.90 8.04 -1.13
N THR A 58 4.53 6.95 -1.58
CA THR A 58 5.97 6.92 -1.85
C THR A 58 6.24 6.75 -3.36
N ARG A 59 7.49 6.51 -3.74
CA ARG A 59 7.85 6.13 -5.11
C ARG A 59 7.44 4.69 -5.45
N GLY A 60 7.12 3.86 -4.47
CA GLY A 60 6.51 2.53 -4.61
C GLY A 60 7.17 1.67 -5.69
N LEU A 61 6.41 1.31 -6.72
CA LEU A 61 6.86 0.58 -7.92
C LEU A 61 8.21 1.04 -8.50
N CYS A 62 8.57 2.32 -8.36
CA CYS A 62 9.82 2.89 -8.88
C CYS A 62 11.02 2.77 -7.91
N ALA A 63 10.81 2.30 -6.68
CA ALA A 63 11.83 2.17 -5.63
C ALA A 63 11.64 0.85 -4.87
N GLY A 64 12.57 -0.09 -5.06
CA GLY A 64 12.45 -1.44 -4.48
C GLY A 64 12.44 -1.48 -2.94
N ASP A 65 12.89 -0.41 -2.29
CA ASP A 65 13.01 -0.25 -0.84
C ASP A 65 11.90 0.60 -0.21
N GLU A 66 10.94 1.10 -0.97
CA GLU A 66 9.77 1.83 -0.45
C GLU A 66 8.46 1.04 -0.68
N PRO A 67 7.48 1.12 0.24
CA PRO A 67 6.11 0.59 0.05
C PRO A 67 5.32 1.44 -0.94
N GLU A 68 4.07 1.11 -1.25
CA GLU A 68 3.20 2.06 -1.96
C GLU A 68 2.82 3.25 -1.10
N LEU A 69 2.53 3.00 0.19
CA LEU A 69 2.28 4.03 1.19
C LEU A 69 2.95 3.69 2.52
N TRP A 70 3.25 4.71 3.31
CA TRP A 70 3.72 4.50 4.67
C TRP A 70 3.31 5.60 5.65
N VAL A 71 3.44 5.26 6.92
CA VAL A 71 3.56 6.22 8.02
C VAL A 71 4.95 6.07 8.60
N LYS A 72 5.64 7.19 8.80
CA LYS A 72 6.93 7.24 9.50
C LYS A 72 6.74 7.99 10.82
N GLY A 73 7.28 7.45 11.89
CA GLY A 73 7.36 8.16 13.16
C GLY A 73 8.37 9.32 13.08
N GLY A 74 8.31 10.21 14.07
CA GLY A 74 9.25 11.35 14.17
C GLY A 74 10.72 10.97 14.34
N ASP A 75 11.00 9.70 14.66
CA ASP A 75 12.36 9.13 14.71
C ASP A 75 12.80 8.47 13.39
N GLY A 76 11.98 8.57 12.34
CA GLY A 76 12.23 8.02 11.01
C GLY A 76 11.90 6.54 10.85
N ARG A 77 11.47 5.84 11.90
CA ARG A 77 11.05 4.43 11.80
C ARG A 77 9.71 4.32 11.09
N VAL A 78 9.53 3.26 10.29
CA VAL A 78 8.25 3.00 9.62
C VAL A 78 7.27 2.40 10.63
N ARG A 79 6.17 3.11 10.89
CA ARG A 79 5.08 2.61 11.74
C ARG A 79 4.15 1.72 10.93
N LEU A 80 3.72 2.20 9.76
CA LEU A 80 2.87 1.45 8.85
C LEU A 80 3.52 1.35 7.47
N TRP A 81 3.60 0.13 6.95
CA TRP A 81 4.06 -0.19 5.61
C TRP A 81 2.90 -0.76 4.79
N VAL A 82 2.49 -0.10 3.72
CA VAL A 82 1.33 -0.53 2.90
C VAL A 82 1.77 -0.96 1.50
N GLU A 83 1.48 -2.20 1.16
CA GLU A 83 1.67 -2.78 -0.16
C GLU A 83 0.35 -2.88 -0.94
N VAL A 84 0.46 -2.85 -2.26
CA VAL A 84 -0.68 -3.07 -3.17
C VAL A 84 -0.28 -4.01 -4.29
N GLY A 85 -1.13 -5.00 -4.57
CA GLY A 85 -0.93 -5.98 -5.64
C GLY A 85 -0.61 -7.37 -5.11
N LEU A 86 0.25 -8.11 -5.81
CA LEU A 86 0.58 -9.51 -5.48
C LEU A 86 2.10 -9.66 -5.26
N PRO A 87 2.68 -9.06 -4.20
CA PRO A 87 4.11 -9.11 -3.96
C PRO A 87 4.57 -10.49 -3.49
N ASP A 88 5.81 -10.87 -3.80
CA ASP A 88 6.39 -12.09 -3.24
C ASP A 88 6.44 -12.03 -1.71
N SER A 89 6.29 -13.20 -1.07
CA SER A 89 6.34 -13.32 0.38
C SER A 89 7.63 -12.79 1.00
N GLU A 90 8.75 -12.87 0.28
CA GLU A 90 10.04 -12.32 0.74
C GLU A 90 9.99 -10.80 0.95
N ARG A 91 9.28 -10.07 0.08
CA ARG A 91 9.08 -8.62 0.22
C ARG A 91 8.31 -8.30 1.50
N LEU A 92 7.25 -9.05 1.77
CA LEU A 92 6.43 -8.85 2.97
C LEU A 92 7.16 -9.25 4.26
N VAL A 93 7.97 -10.31 4.24
CA VAL A 93 8.85 -10.69 5.36
C VAL A 93 9.91 -9.62 5.61
N LYS A 94 10.44 -8.99 4.55
CA LYS A 94 11.37 -7.85 4.71
C LYS A 94 10.64 -6.66 5.31
N ALA A 95 9.49 -6.27 4.76
CA ALA A 95 8.68 -5.18 5.28
C ALA A 95 8.33 -5.38 6.77
N SER A 96 7.96 -6.59 7.16
CA SER A 96 7.57 -6.91 8.54
C SER A 96 8.70 -6.75 9.56
N ARG A 97 9.95 -6.82 9.11
CA ARG A 97 11.15 -6.60 9.94
C ARG A 97 11.53 -5.12 10.05
N HIS A 98 11.08 -4.29 9.12
CA HIS A 98 11.43 -2.87 9.04
C HIS A 98 10.28 -1.93 9.44
N SER A 99 9.14 -2.48 9.84
CA SER A 99 7.96 -1.71 10.22
C SER A 99 7.25 -2.30 11.42
N GLU A 100 6.53 -1.46 12.16
CA GLU A 100 5.70 -1.92 13.28
C GLU A 100 4.49 -2.71 12.76
N ARG A 101 3.85 -2.23 11.68
CA ARG A 101 2.70 -2.87 11.01
C ARG A 101 2.93 -2.93 9.50
N VAL A 102 2.54 -4.04 8.89
CA VAL A 102 2.45 -4.22 7.45
C VAL A 102 1.00 -4.46 7.05
N ALA A 103 0.54 -3.76 6.03
CA ALA A 103 -0.74 -3.97 5.40
C ALA A 103 -0.55 -4.28 3.92
N LEU A 104 -1.35 -5.19 3.38
CA LEU A 104 -1.39 -5.50 1.95
C LEU A 104 -2.84 -5.42 1.47
N LEU A 105 -3.08 -4.58 0.47
CA LEU A 105 -4.26 -4.71 -0.40
C LEU A 105 -3.88 -5.65 -1.55
N ALA A 106 -4.22 -6.93 -1.39
CA ALA A 106 -3.97 -7.96 -2.36
C ALA A 106 -5.00 -7.87 -3.50
N CYS A 107 -4.54 -7.55 -4.70
CA CYS A 107 -5.42 -7.43 -5.86
C CYS A 107 -4.69 -7.78 -7.15
N GLY A 108 -5.37 -8.47 -8.05
CA GLY A 108 -4.84 -8.80 -9.37
C GLY A 108 -5.38 -10.12 -9.90
N ARG A 109 -5.19 -10.36 -11.20
CA ARG A 109 -5.76 -11.53 -11.90
C ARG A 109 -5.26 -12.87 -11.35
N ALA A 110 -4.07 -12.91 -10.78
CA ALA A 110 -3.45 -14.12 -10.25
C ALA A 110 -3.63 -14.29 -8.72
N PHE A 111 -4.62 -13.59 -8.11
CA PHE A 111 -4.80 -13.59 -6.65
C PHE A 111 -4.92 -15.00 -6.07
N THR A 112 -5.76 -15.87 -6.64
CA THR A 112 -5.95 -17.24 -6.15
C THR A 112 -4.66 -18.06 -6.15
N THR A 113 -3.85 -17.96 -7.20
CA THR A 113 -2.55 -18.65 -7.27
C THR A 113 -1.57 -18.07 -6.27
N TRP A 114 -1.52 -16.74 -6.16
CA TRP A 114 -0.68 -16.04 -5.19
C TRP A 114 -1.02 -16.43 -3.76
N GLU A 115 -2.32 -16.51 -3.45
CA GLU A 115 -2.86 -16.85 -2.14
C GLU A 115 -2.34 -18.23 -1.70
N GLN A 116 -2.54 -19.25 -2.54
CA GLN A 116 -2.09 -20.62 -2.28
C GLN A 116 -0.58 -20.73 -2.09
N GLN A 117 0.20 -19.95 -2.85
CA GLN A 117 1.65 -20.01 -2.83
C GLN A 117 2.28 -19.21 -1.67
N HIS A 118 1.69 -18.09 -1.27
CA HIS A 118 2.32 -17.12 -0.39
C HIS A 118 1.68 -17.01 0.99
N LEU A 119 0.35 -17.10 1.14
CA LEU A 119 -0.27 -16.96 2.47
C LEU A 119 0.26 -17.97 3.50
N PRO A 120 0.47 -19.27 3.17
CA PRO A 120 1.04 -20.21 4.15
C PRO A 120 2.42 -19.79 4.68
N LYS A 121 3.22 -19.09 3.86
CA LYS A 121 4.55 -18.59 4.25
C LYS A 121 4.46 -17.34 5.14
N LEU A 122 3.36 -16.61 5.05
CA LEU A 122 3.13 -15.34 5.73
C LEU A 122 2.35 -15.49 7.04
N ALA A 123 1.73 -16.65 7.27
CA ALA A 123 0.88 -16.93 8.44
C ALA A 123 1.53 -16.68 9.81
N ARG A 124 2.87 -16.65 9.89
CA ARG A 124 3.61 -16.40 11.14
C ARG A 124 3.91 -14.92 11.40
N LEU A 125 3.63 -14.03 10.44
CA LEU A 125 3.90 -12.61 10.58
C LEU A 125 2.77 -11.96 11.40
N ALA A 126 2.99 -11.80 12.70
CA ALA A 126 2.00 -11.27 13.62
C ALA A 126 1.60 -9.81 13.34
N ASN A 127 2.44 -9.06 12.62
CA ASN A 127 2.20 -7.66 12.26
C ASN A 127 1.76 -7.46 10.81
N LEU A 128 1.40 -8.53 10.08
CA LEU A 128 0.90 -8.43 8.71
C LEU A 128 -0.63 -8.56 8.69
N THR A 129 -1.30 -7.62 8.03
CA THR A 129 -2.71 -7.70 7.64
C THR A 129 -2.81 -7.79 6.12
N VAL A 130 -3.58 -8.76 5.61
CA VAL A 130 -3.86 -8.91 4.17
C VAL A 130 -5.35 -8.74 3.94
N ILE A 131 -5.73 -7.88 3.00
CA ILE A 131 -7.11 -7.68 2.51
C ILE A 131 -7.10 -8.02 1.02
N GLY A 132 -7.93 -8.95 0.58
CA GLY A 132 -8.01 -9.39 -0.83
C GLY A 132 -9.15 -10.37 -1.07
#